data_AF-A0A0A9XTH2-F1
#
_entry.id   AF-A0A0A9XTH2-F1
#
_cell.length_a   1.000
_cell.length_b   1.000
_cell.length_c   1.000
_cell.angle_alpha   90.00
_cell.angle_beta   90.00
_cell.angle_gamma   90.00
#
_symmetry.space_group_name_H-M   'P 1'
#
loop_
_entity.id
_entity.type
_entity.pdbx_description
1 polymer ?
#
loop_
_entity_poly.entity_id
_entity_poly.type
_entity_poly.pdbx_seq_one_letter_code
_entity_poly.pdbx_strand_id
1 'polypeptide(L)'
;TVQSQLAQEPQLRILAAALDSTHDPQLLVLVLQIVATLAMDPSNHRALTDQGLPDVLSQLLLPSDEWYYTNHSTKYARFVKHHVARILVYLGFQHRVNLRFSVYDILQDDAPPPTPLLESVEDTYIINTSAP
;
A
#
# COMPACT_ATOMS: atom_id res chain seq x y z
N THR A 1 -6.07 23.00 -3.27
CA THR A 1 -4.97 22.36 -2.53
C THR A 1 -4.36 21.27 -3.40
N VAL A 2 -3.21 20.70 -3.04
CA VAL A 2 -2.63 19.55 -3.78
C VAL A 2 -3.61 18.36 -3.76
N GLN A 3 -4.26 18.10 -2.63
CA GLN A 3 -5.29 17.06 -2.50
C GLN A 3 -6.45 17.26 -3.49
N SER A 4 -6.98 18.47 -3.64
CA SER A 4 -8.06 18.73 -4.60
C SER A 4 -7.64 18.53 -6.06
N GLN A 5 -6.35 18.72 -6.39
CA GLN A 5 -5.83 18.43 -7.72
C GLN A 5 -5.68 16.92 -7.94
N LEU A 6 -5.24 16.19 -6.92
CA LEU A 6 -5.11 14.72 -6.96
C LEU A 6 -6.45 14.00 -6.99
N ALA A 7 -7.51 14.62 -6.47
CA ALA A 7 -8.88 14.10 -6.53
C ALA A 7 -9.56 14.24 -7.91
N GLN A 8 -8.90 14.91 -8.87
CA GLN A 8 -9.42 15.02 -10.23
C GLN A 8 -9.31 13.68 -10.96
N GLU A 9 -10.27 13.41 -11.85
CA GLU A 9 -10.42 12.13 -12.54
C GLU A 9 -9.14 11.62 -13.26
N PRO A 10 -8.36 12.44 -14.01
CA PRO A 10 -7.14 11.96 -14.66
C PRO A 10 -6.10 11.47 -13.64
N GLN A 11 -5.95 12.19 -12.53
CA GLN A 11 -5.00 11.88 -11.47
C GLN A 11 -5.45 10.62 -10.71
N LEU A 12 -6.74 10.46 -10.45
CA LEU A 12 -7.28 9.24 -9.85
C LEU A 12 -7.04 8.02 -10.72
N ARG A 13 -7.16 8.12 -12.05
CA ARG A 13 -6.83 7.03 -12.97
C ARG A 13 -5.36 6.65 -12.89
N ILE A 14 -4.47 7.64 -12.85
CA ILE A 14 -3.02 7.41 -12.70
C ILE A 14 -2.74 6.71 -11.37
N LEU A 15 -3.36 7.17 -10.27
CA LEU A 15 -3.20 6.56 -8.96
C LEU A 15 -3.72 5.12 -8.94
N ALA A 16 -4.88 4.84 -9.53
CA ALA A 16 -5.43 3.49 -9.64
C ALA A 16 -4.50 2.56 -10.45
N ALA A 17 -3.96 3.04 -11.57
CA ALA A 17 -3.00 2.28 -12.38
C ALA A 17 -1.66 2.06 -11.67
N ALA A 18 -1.25 2.99 -10.81
CA ALA A 18 -0.03 2.85 -10.01
C ALA A 18 -0.16 1.82 -8.87
N LEU A 19 -1.39 1.43 -8.49
CA LEU A 19 -1.68 0.38 -7.51
C LEU A 19 -1.61 -1.04 -8.11
N ASP A 20 -0.61 -1.31 -8.94
CA ASP A 20 -0.31 -2.64 -9.47
C ASP A 20 0.57 -3.42 -8.46
N SER A 21 0.14 -4.63 -8.10
CA SER A 21 0.87 -5.52 -7.18
C SER A 21 2.30 -5.85 -7.61
N THR A 22 2.64 -5.71 -8.89
CA THR A 22 3.98 -5.97 -9.45
C THR A 22 4.94 -4.81 -9.28
N HIS A 23 4.46 -3.62 -8.89
CA HIS A 23 5.32 -2.48 -8.62
C HIS A 23 6.14 -2.67 -7.34
N ASP A 24 7.21 -1.88 -7.26
CA ASP A 24 8.04 -1.80 -6.06
C ASP A 24 7.19 -1.55 -4.79
N PRO A 25 7.42 -2.29 -3.69
CA PRO A 25 6.57 -2.19 -2.51
C PRO A 25 6.62 -0.82 -1.82
N GLN A 26 7.75 -0.11 -1.87
CA GLN A 26 7.86 1.23 -1.32
C GLN A 26 7.04 2.22 -2.13
N LEU A 27 7.11 2.14 -3.47
CA LEU A 27 6.25 2.93 -4.35
C LEU A 27 4.77 2.68 -4.06
N LEU A 28 4.36 1.41 -3.93
CA LEU A 28 2.99 1.04 -3.59
C LEU A 28 2.54 1.68 -2.27
N VAL A 29 3.36 1.62 -1.23
CA VAL A 29 3.04 2.25 0.06
C VAL A 29 2.86 3.76 -0.07
N LEU A 30 3.69 4.45 -0.86
CA LEU A 30 3.55 5.90 -1.10
C LEU A 30 2.25 6.23 -1.83
N VAL A 31 1.91 5.49 -2.88
CA VAL A 31 0.66 5.67 -3.63
C VAL A 31 -0.54 5.41 -2.73
N LEU A 32 -0.51 4.33 -1.92
CA LEU A 32 -1.55 4.02 -0.96
C LEU A 32 -1.71 5.12 0.11
N GLN A 33 -0.63 5.75 0.56
CA GLN A 33 -0.71 6.88 1.48
C GLN A 33 -1.39 8.08 0.85
N ILE A 34 -1.07 8.40 -0.41
CA ILE A 34 -1.78 9.47 -1.15
C ILE A 34 -3.28 9.15 -1.22
N VAL A 35 -3.63 7.95 -1.67
CA VAL A 35 -5.03 7.50 -1.75
C VAL A 35 -5.72 7.56 -0.39
N ALA A 36 -5.05 7.16 0.70
CA ALA A 36 -5.59 7.25 2.04
C ALA A 36 -5.92 8.70 2.44
N THR A 37 -5.06 9.67 2.09
CA THR A 37 -5.37 11.08 2.36
C THR A 37 -6.59 11.58 1.59
N LEU A 38 -6.80 11.11 0.35
CA LEU A 38 -8.00 11.45 -0.43
C LEU A 38 -9.25 10.80 0.15
N ALA A 39 -9.14 9.54 0.58
CA ALA A 39 -10.25 8.78 1.17
C ALA A 39 -10.65 9.27 2.57
N MET A 40 -9.84 10.07 3.26
CA MET A 40 -10.26 10.69 4.53
C MET A 40 -11.32 11.79 4.34
N ASP A 41 -11.47 12.34 3.14
CA ASP A 41 -12.49 13.32 2.81
C ASP A 41 -13.68 12.64 2.09
N PRO A 42 -14.87 12.58 2.72
CA PRO A 42 -16.05 11.95 2.15
C PRO A 42 -16.49 12.50 0.79
N SER A 43 -16.12 13.75 0.47
CA SER A 43 -16.46 14.35 -0.83
C SER A 43 -15.77 13.64 -2.01
N ASN A 44 -14.66 12.94 -1.77
CA ASN A 44 -13.91 12.21 -2.79
C ASN A 44 -14.37 10.76 -2.96
N HIS A 45 -15.17 10.21 -2.03
CA HIS A 45 -15.48 8.77 -1.97
C HIS A 45 -16.17 8.25 -3.23
N ARG A 46 -17.11 9.03 -3.78
CA ARG A 46 -17.80 8.66 -5.02
C ARG A 46 -16.82 8.58 -6.18
N ALA A 47 -15.97 9.59 -6.37
CA ALA A 47 -14.99 9.59 -7.45
C ALA A 47 -13.99 8.42 -7.32
N LEU A 48 -13.52 8.13 -6.11
CA LEU A 48 -12.64 6.98 -5.84
C LEU A 48 -13.34 5.64 -6.15
N THR A 49 -14.62 5.52 -5.79
CA THR A 49 -15.42 4.30 -6.05
C THR A 49 -15.70 4.12 -7.55
N ASP A 50 -16.05 5.20 -8.25
CA ASP A 50 -16.35 5.20 -9.68
C ASP A 50 -15.12 4.82 -10.53
N GLN A 51 -13.89 5.06 -10.03
CA GLN A 51 -12.65 4.59 -10.65
C GLN A 51 -12.30 3.11 -10.34
N GLY A 52 -13.16 2.37 -9.64
CA GLY A 52 -12.94 0.95 -9.33
C GLY A 52 -11.87 0.71 -8.25
N LEU A 53 -11.49 1.74 -7.51
CA LEU A 53 -10.44 1.65 -6.49
C LEU A 53 -10.70 0.58 -5.42
N PRO A 54 -11.95 0.37 -4.91
CA PRO A 54 -12.21 -0.68 -3.94
C PRO A 54 -11.85 -2.08 -4.44
N ASP A 55 -11.97 -2.35 -5.73
CA ASP A 55 -11.66 -3.66 -6.32
C ASP A 55 -10.16 -3.86 -6.48
N VAL A 56 -9.44 -2.84 -6.96
CA VAL A 56 -7.96 -2.82 -7.01
C VAL A 56 -7.38 -3.03 -5.61
N LEU A 57 -7.88 -2.30 -4.63
CA LEU A 57 -7.49 -2.45 -3.22
C LEU A 57 -7.78 -3.86 -2.69
N SER A 58 -8.93 -4.44 -3.04
CA SER A 58 -9.26 -5.80 -2.60
C SER A 58 -8.29 -6.85 -3.18
N GLN A 59 -7.77 -6.64 -4.39
CA GLN A 59 -6.75 -7.52 -4.98
C GLN A 59 -5.43 -7.46 -4.21
N LEU A 60 -5.03 -6.29 -3.70
CA LEU A 60 -3.84 -6.12 -2.87
C LEU A 60 -3.96 -6.75 -1.46
N LEU A 61 -5.18 -7.14 -1.04
CA LEU A 61 -5.41 -7.89 0.21
C LEU A 61 -5.37 -9.41 0.04
N LEU A 62 -5.35 -9.92 -1.19
CA LEU A 62 -5.27 -11.37 -1.42
C LEU A 62 -3.98 -11.92 -0.78
N PRO A 63 -3.93 -13.23 -0.42
CA PRO A 63 -2.75 -13.84 0.17
C PRO A 63 -1.62 -13.88 -0.87
N SER A 64 -0.94 -12.75 -1.01
CA SER A 64 0.18 -12.52 -1.90
C SER A 64 1.49 -12.89 -1.23
N ASP A 65 1.51 -14.02 -0.51
CA ASP A 65 2.73 -14.60 0.06
C ASP A 65 3.73 -15.01 -1.05
N GLU A 66 3.46 -14.68 -2.32
CA GLU A 66 4.38 -14.84 -3.45
C GLU A 66 4.79 -13.49 -4.10
N TRP A 67 4.02 -12.39 -3.95
CA TRP A 67 4.30 -11.15 -4.69
C TRP A 67 5.41 -10.29 -4.08
N TYR A 68 5.60 -10.37 -2.76
CA TYR A 68 6.60 -9.56 -2.05
C TYR A 68 7.75 -10.39 -1.49
N TYR A 69 7.71 -11.71 -1.66
CA TYR A 69 8.69 -12.64 -1.11
C TYR A 69 10.06 -12.58 -1.81
N THR A 70 10.13 -12.01 -3.01
CA THR A 70 11.40 -11.90 -3.76
C THR A 70 12.23 -10.67 -3.37
N ASN A 71 11.67 -9.70 -2.64
CA ASN A 71 12.32 -8.41 -2.35
C ASN A 71 12.49 -8.19 -0.84
N HIS A 72 13.54 -8.78 -0.25
CA HIS A 72 14.27 -8.38 0.97
C HIS A 72 13.57 -7.99 2.30
N SER A 73 12.24 -7.86 2.40
CA SER A 73 11.55 -7.93 3.70
C SER A 73 10.06 -8.25 3.56
N THR A 74 9.60 -9.27 4.30
CA THR A 74 8.18 -9.55 4.53
C THR A 74 7.42 -8.37 5.17
N LYS A 75 8.14 -7.33 5.63
CA LYS A 75 7.60 -6.12 6.27
C LYS A 75 6.74 -5.28 5.34
N TYR A 76 7.11 -5.14 4.06
CA TYR A 76 6.34 -4.32 3.12
C TYR A 76 4.96 -4.90 2.81
N ALA A 77 4.83 -6.22 2.75
CA ALA A 77 3.54 -6.88 2.60
C ALA A 77 2.56 -6.46 3.71
N ARG A 78 3.06 -6.32 4.95
CA ARG A 78 2.28 -5.86 6.10
C ARG A 78 1.87 -4.39 5.98
N PHE A 79 2.79 -3.52 5.57
CA PHE A 79 2.48 -2.10 5.35
C PHE A 79 1.45 -1.90 4.25
N VAL A 80 1.60 -2.58 3.11
CA VAL A 80 0.65 -2.55 2.00
C VAL A 80 -0.72 -2.99 2.48
N LYS A 81 -0.84 -4.19 3.07
CA LYS A 81 -2.12 -4.73 3.56
C LYS A 81 -2.77 -3.81 4.60
N HIS A 82 -1.99 -3.25 5.53
CA HIS A 82 -2.50 -2.29 6.50
C HIS A 82 -3.07 -1.03 5.84
N HIS A 83 -2.34 -0.40 4.92
CA HIS A 83 -2.80 0.80 4.23
C HIS A 83 -4.05 0.53 3.40
N VAL A 84 -4.08 -0.58 2.67
CA VAL A 84 -5.24 -1.02 1.88
C VAL A 84 -6.47 -1.21 2.76
N ALA A 85 -6.33 -1.97 3.85
CA ALA A 85 -7.41 -2.21 4.80
C ALA A 85 -7.96 -0.89 5.38
N ARG A 86 -7.07 0.04 5.72
CA ARG A 86 -7.43 1.36 6.25
C ARG A 86 -8.21 2.20 5.23
N ILE A 87 -7.80 2.20 3.96
CA ILE A 87 -8.51 2.91 2.88
C ILE A 87 -9.91 2.32 2.67
N LEU A 88 -10.02 0.98 2.62
CA LEU A 88 -11.32 0.32 2.48
C LEU A 88 -12.26 0.66 3.64
N VAL A 89 -11.76 0.78 4.86
CA VAL A 89 -12.56 1.24 6.01
C VAL A 89 -13.01 2.69 5.82
N TYR A 90 -12.13 3.60 5.39
CA TYR A 90 -12.51 4.99 5.11
C TYR A 90 -13.62 5.11 4.06
N LEU A 91 -13.58 4.26 3.03
CA LEU A 91 -14.58 4.20 1.96
C LEU A 91 -15.86 3.42 2.33
N GLY A 92 -15.98 2.89 3.56
CA GLY A 92 -17.16 2.13 4.01
C GLY A 92 -17.19 0.65 3.60
N PHE A 93 -16.07 0.10 3.11
CA PHE A 93 -15.90 -1.30 2.68
C PHE A 93 -15.29 -2.21 3.76
N GLN A 94 -15.52 -1.92 5.04
CA GLN A 94 -15.00 -2.72 6.16
C GLN A 94 -15.33 -4.23 6.05
N HIS A 95 -16.48 -4.59 5.47
CA HIS A 95 -16.89 -5.97 5.24
C HIS A 95 -15.92 -6.76 4.33
N ARG A 96 -15.16 -6.07 3.47
CA ARG A 96 -14.13 -6.69 2.60
C ARG A 96 -12.81 -6.96 3.35
N VAL A 97 -12.63 -6.37 4.51
CA VAL A 97 -11.41 -6.46 5.35
C VAL A 97 -11.60 -7.51 6.45
N ASN A 98 -12.70 -7.42 7.21
CA ASN A 98 -12.95 -8.12 8.47
C ASN A 98 -12.96 -9.67 8.42
N LEU A 99 -12.98 -10.28 7.23
CA LEU A 99 -12.95 -11.74 7.08
C LEU A 99 -11.54 -12.31 6.93
N ARG A 100 -10.52 -11.48 6.68
CA ARG A 100 -9.17 -11.95 6.30
C ARG A 100 -8.01 -11.16 6.89
N PHE A 101 -8.19 -9.90 7.26
CA PHE A 101 -7.10 -9.04 7.72
C PHE A 101 -7.63 -8.04 8.75
N SER A 102 -6.89 -7.78 9.83
CA SER A 102 -7.22 -6.75 10.81
C SER A 102 -6.32 -5.53 10.63
N VAL A 103 -6.90 -4.33 10.70
CA VAL A 103 -6.12 -3.08 10.59
C VAL A 103 -5.09 -2.95 11.71
N TYR A 104 -5.34 -3.59 12.86
CA TYR A 104 -4.45 -3.59 14.03
C TYR A 104 -3.31 -4.61 13.92
N ASP A 105 -3.32 -5.45 12.89
CA ASP A 105 -2.30 -6.47 12.68
C ASP A 105 -0.93 -5.87 12.37
N ILE A 106 -0.78 -4.55 12.24
CA ILE A 106 0.51 -3.84 12.14
C ILE A 106 1.22 -3.64 13.49
N LEU A 107 0.52 -3.83 14.61
CA LEU A 107 1.04 -3.55 15.96
C LEU A 107 1.65 -4.78 16.66
N GLN A 108 1.49 -5.97 16.10
CA GLN A 108 2.11 -7.19 16.64
C GLN A 108 3.63 -7.19 16.38
N ASP A 109 4.45 -7.41 17.40
CA ASP A 109 5.89 -7.54 17.18
C ASP A 109 6.18 -8.81 16.37
N ASP A 110 6.85 -8.66 15.22
CA ASP A 110 7.29 -9.80 14.42
C ASP A 110 8.56 -10.40 15.05
N ALA A 111 8.56 -11.72 15.24
CA ALA A 111 9.82 -12.45 15.42
C ALA A 111 10.72 -12.17 14.20
N PRO A 112 12.03 -11.94 14.38
CA PRO A 112 12.92 -11.65 13.26
C PRO A 112 12.81 -12.77 12.22
N PRO A 113 12.83 -12.43 10.91
CA PRO A 113 12.71 -13.43 9.87
C PRO A 113 13.83 -14.47 10.03
N PRO A 114 13.55 -15.76 9.80
CA PRO A 114 14.54 -16.83 9.93
C PRO A 114 15.64 -16.74 8.87
N THR A 115 15.44 -15.91 7.84
CA THR A 115 16.38 -15.72 6.73
C THR A 115 17.49 -14.74 7.11
N PRO A 116 18.78 -15.08 6.93
CA PRO A 116 19.88 -14.15 7.12
C PRO A 116 19.72 -12.91 6.24
N LEU A 117 19.93 -11.73 6.82
CA LEU A 117 20.02 -10.49 6.05
C LEU A 117 21.29 -10.54 5.20
N LEU A 118 21.15 -10.83 3.91
CA LEU A 118 22.22 -10.71 2.93
C LEU A 118 22.40 -9.24 2.55
N GLU A 119 23.65 -8.79 2.43
CA GLU A 119 23.99 -7.47 1.90
C GLU A 119 23.37 -7.30 0.51
N SER A 120 22.56 -6.27 0.34
CA SER A 120 21.90 -5.96 -0.93
C SER A 120 22.69 -4.93 -1.75
N VAL A 121 22.44 -4.91 -3.07
CA VAL A 121 22.98 -3.88 -3.97
C VAL A 121 22.51 -2.49 -3.54
N GLU A 122 21.32 -2.40 -2.96
CA GLU A 122 20.77 -1.17 -2.38
C GLU A 122 21.57 -0.72 -1.16
N ASP A 123 21.97 -1.64 -0.26
CA ASP A 123 22.82 -1.30 0.90
C ASP A 123 24.15 -0.71 0.42
N THR A 124 24.74 -1.27 -0.64
CA THR A 124 25.97 -0.73 -1.25
C THR A 124 25.76 0.65 -1.84
N TYR A 125 24.65 0.86 -2.57
CA TYR A 125 24.29 2.17 -3.12
C TYR A 125 24.07 3.21 -2.01
N ILE A 126 23.34 2.85 -0.96
CA ILE A 126 23.10 3.71 0.20
C ILE A 126 24.43 4.06 0.86
N ILE A 127 25.30 3.09 1.16
CA ILE A 127 26.63 3.36 1.74
C ILE A 127 27.42 4.35 0.87
N ASN A 128 27.43 4.15 -0.45
CA ASN A 128 28.18 4.99 -1.38
C ASN A 128 27.60 6.40 -1.55
N THR A 129 26.30 6.60 -1.28
CA THR A 129 25.61 7.88 -1.49
C THR A 129 25.31 8.64 -0.20
N SER A 130 25.34 7.96 0.95
CA SER A 130 25.06 8.55 2.27
C SER A 130 26.30 8.89 3.08
N ALA A 131 27.49 8.49 2.64
CA ALA A 131 28.75 9.01 3.17
C ALA A 131 29.18 10.28 2.39
N PRO A 132 29.51 11.39 3.07
CA PRO A 132 30.04 12.61 2.44
C PRO A 132 31.45 12.46 1.88
#